data_AF-A0A958DWG1-F1
#
_entry.id   AF-A0A958DWG1-F1
#
_cell.length_a   1.000
_cell.length_b   1.000
_cell.length_c   1.000
_cell.angle_alpha   90.00
_cell.angle_beta   90.00
_cell.angle_gamma   90.00
#
_symmetry.space_group_name_H-M   'P 1'
#
loop_
_entity.id
_entity.type
_entity.pdbx_description
1 polymer ?
#
loop_
_entity_poly.entity_id
_entity_poly.type
_entity_poly.pdbx_seq_one_letter_code
_entity_poly.pdbx_strand_id
1 'polypeptide(L)'
;SARTTVFSVHGIFAKKGFELRGLFAQSSIDEAELLNRTLGFSGNSAIGEKQNGFYLTAAYDVLQLAKSGSEGQLLPFVQYEKLNTQKEVSAGFSANPKNDITNVTIGLMYRPIPNIAFKADFLNRKNEAGTGLDQFNLGVTYLF
;
A
#
# COMPACT_ATOMS: atom_id res chain seq x y z
N SER A 1 -2.81 -20.11 22.15
CA SER A 1 -2.40 -18.70 21.97
C SER A 1 -1.94 -18.60 20.53
N ALA A 2 -2.64 -17.85 19.68
CA ALA A 2 -2.31 -17.78 18.26
C ALA A 2 -1.03 -16.97 18.06
N ARG A 3 0.01 -17.59 17.49
CA ARG A 3 1.28 -16.91 17.19
C ARG A 3 1.18 -16.24 15.83
N THR A 4 1.62 -14.99 15.76
CA THR A 4 1.72 -14.24 14.51
C THR A 4 3.18 -14.05 14.13
N THR A 5 3.53 -14.41 12.89
CA THR A 5 4.86 -14.19 12.31
C THR A 5 4.74 -13.19 11.15
N VAL A 6 5.69 -12.25 11.06
CA VAL A 6 5.72 -11.25 9.98
C VAL A 6 7.13 -11.22 9.38
N PHE A 7 7.20 -11.24 8.05
CA PHE A 7 8.41 -11.05 7.27
C PHE A 7 8.22 -9.88 6.30
N SER A 8 9.23 -9.03 6.15
CA SER A 8 9.19 -7.93 5.19
C SER A 8 10.56 -7.62 4.60
N VAL A 9 10.54 -7.10 3.38
CA VAL A 9 11.70 -6.58 2.66
C VAL A 9 11.32 -5.24 2.06
N HIS A 10 12.19 -4.24 2.19
CA HIS A 10 11.95 -2.91 1.63
C HIS A 10 13.24 -2.36 1.01
N GLY A 11 13.07 -1.43 0.08
CA GLY A 11 14.19 -0.80 -0.61
C GLY A 11 13.81 0.55 -1.19
N ILE A 12 14.79 1.45 -1.23
CA ILE A 12 14.69 2.76 -1.85
C ILE A 12 15.92 2.96 -2.74
N PHE A 13 15.67 3.37 -3.98
CA PHE A 13 16.70 3.82 -4.91
C PHE A 13 16.40 5.25 -5.33
N ALA A 14 17.37 6.15 -5.17
CA ALA A 14 17.24 7.55 -5.57
C ALA A 14 18.46 7.98 -6.37
N LYS A 15 18.25 8.55 -7.56
CA LYS A 15 19.33 9.02 -8.43
C LYS A 15 18.84 10.10 -9.37
N LYS A 16 19.49 11.27 -9.34
CA LYS A 16 19.23 12.41 -10.24
C LYS A 16 17.72 12.69 -10.41
N GLY A 17 17.05 12.96 -9.29
CA GLY A 17 15.63 13.33 -9.26
C GLY A 17 14.67 12.15 -9.40
N PHE A 18 15.12 11.01 -9.93
CA PHE A 18 14.34 9.78 -9.94
C PHE A 18 14.39 9.10 -8.58
N GLU A 19 13.24 8.60 -8.14
CA GLU A 19 13.10 7.82 -6.93
C GLU A 19 12.20 6.60 -7.18
N LEU A 20 12.67 5.44 -6.75
CA LEU A 20 11.93 4.19 -6.75
C LEU A 20 11.91 3.63 -5.33
N ARG A 21 10.72 3.35 -4.80
CA ARG A 21 10.52 2.74 -3.48
C ARG A 21 9.71 1.49 -3.62
N GLY A 22 10.01 0.48 -2.82
CA GLY A 22 9.17 -0.72 -2.76
C GLY A 22 9.27 -1.41 -1.42
N LEU A 23 8.22 -2.15 -1.11
CA LEU A 23 8.13 -3.01 0.06
C LEU A 23 7.30 -4.23 -0.30
N PHE A 24 7.74 -5.39 0.17
CA PHE A 24 6.95 -6.61 0.24
C PHE A 24 6.83 -7.03 1.69
N ALA A 25 5.64 -7.48 2.10
CA ALA A 25 5.41 -8.07 3.40
C ALA A 25 4.52 -9.30 3.30
N GLN A 26 4.75 -10.23 4.22
CA GLN A 26 3.92 -11.41 4.43
C GLN A 26 3.76 -11.64 5.93
N SER A 27 2.55 -11.99 6.34
CA SER A 27 2.27 -12.45 7.70
C SER A 27 1.61 -13.82 7.68
N SER A 28 1.82 -14.58 8.76
CA SER A 28 1.19 -15.87 9.02
C SER A 28 0.68 -15.92 10.45
N ILE A 29 -0.50 -16.48 10.64
CA ILE A 29 -1.17 -16.64 11.93
C ILE A 29 -1.39 -18.14 12.16
N ASP A 30 -0.71 -18.69 13.16
CA ASP A 30 -0.90 -20.08 13.57
C ASP A 30 -2.26 -20.23 14.30
N GLU A 31 -2.87 -21.41 14.18
CA GLU A 31 -4.19 -21.71 14.79
C GLU A 31 -5.31 -20.74 14.39
N ALA A 32 -5.25 -20.15 13.17
CA ALA A 32 -6.28 -19.20 12.73
C ALA A 32 -7.68 -19.84 12.68
N GLU A 33 -7.79 -21.16 12.49
CA GLU A 33 -9.06 -21.87 12.56
C GLU A 33 -9.71 -21.73 13.95
N LEU A 34 -8.94 -22.04 15.01
CA LEU A 34 -9.40 -21.93 16.39
C LEU A 34 -9.78 -20.48 16.69
N LEU A 35 -8.95 -19.52 16.28
CA LEU A 35 -9.22 -18.10 16.44
C LEU A 35 -10.54 -17.70 15.77
N ASN A 36 -10.75 -18.09 14.52
CA ASN A 36 -11.97 -17.79 13.77
C ASN A 36 -13.22 -18.42 14.40
N ARG A 37 -13.12 -19.67 14.89
CA ARG A 37 -14.21 -20.34 15.61
C ARG A 37 -14.53 -19.65 16.94
N THR A 38 -13.52 -19.28 17.73
CA THR A 38 -13.71 -18.57 18.99
C THR A 38 -14.34 -17.20 18.79
N LEU A 39 -14.00 -16.51 17.70
CA LEU A 39 -14.59 -15.23 17.31
C LEU A 39 -15.97 -15.36 16.64
N GLY A 40 -16.46 -16.59 16.40
CA GLY A 40 -17.75 -16.85 15.78
C GLY A 40 -17.81 -16.47 14.29
N PHE A 41 -16.67 -16.35 13.61
CA PHE A 41 -16.64 -16.10 12.18
C PHE A 41 -17.11 -17.33 11.40
N SER A 42 -17.65 -17.08 10.21
CA SER A 42 -18.16 -18.11 9.29
C SER A 42 -18.07 -17.66 7.84
N GLY A 43 -18.10 -18.63 6.92
CA GLY A 43 -18.04 -18.37 5.48
C GLY A 43 -16.77 -17.61 5.10
N ASN A 44 -16.94 -16.40 4.55
CA ASN A 44 -15.83 -15.58 4.06
C ASN A 44 -15.39 -14.44 5.02
N SER A 45 -15.93 -14.41 6.24
CA SER A 45 -15.56 -13.40 7.26
C SER A 45 -14.28 -13.73 8.04
N ALA A 46 -13.65 -14.87 7.74
CA ALA A 46 -12.52 -15.40 8.48
C ALA A 46 -11.30 -14.46 8.51
N ILE A 47 -10.46 -14.55 9.52
CA ILE A 47 -9.09 -14.05 9.46
C ILE A 47 -8.28 -15.04 8.63
N GLY A 48 -7.48 -14.54 7.69
CA GLY A 48 -6.58 -15.36 6.89
C GLY A 48 -5.43 -15.95 7.72
N GLU A 49 -5.10 -17.22 7.46
CA GLU A 49 -3.89 -17.87 8.00
C GLU A 49 -2.62 -17.22 7.44
N LYS A 50 -2.71 -16.69 6.22
CA LYS A 50 -1.62 -16.00 5.56
C LYS A 50 -2.13 -14.75 4.86
N GLN A 51 -1.35 -13.70 4.96
CA GLN A 51 -1.62 -12.41 4.35
C GLN A 51 -0.35 -11.94 3.67
N ASN A 52 -0.46 -11.28 2.52
CA ASN A 52 0.70 -10.68 1.89
C ASN A 52 0.33 -9.42 1.12
N GLY A 53 1.35 -8.65 0.77
CA GLY A 53 1.20 -7.54 -0.13
C GLY A 53 2.52 -6.91 -0.48
N PHE A 54 2.49 -6.09 -1.53
CA PHE A 54 3.60 -5.25 -1.91
C PHE A 54 3.12 -3.96 -2.52
N TYR A 55 4.01 -2.97 -2.53
CA TYR A 55 3.87 -1.81 -3.39
C TYR A 55 5.20 -1.48 -4.06
N LEU A 56 5.09 -0.79 -5.19
CA LEU A 56 6.19 -0.13 -5.88
C LEU A 56 5.76 1.28 -6.26
N THR A 57 6.57 2.27 -5.92
CA THR A 57 6.32 3.69 -6.19
C THR A 57 7.47 4.24 -7.01
N ALA A 58 7.16 4.85 -8.15
CA ALA A 58 8.11 5.60 -8.97
C ALA A 58 7.74 7.09 -8.97
N ALA A 59 8.72 7.95 -8.72
CA ALA A 59 8.56 9.40 -8.72
C ALA A 59 9.74 10.06 -9.42
N TYR A 60 9.53 11.27 -9.95
CA TYR A 60 10.59 12.04 -10.59
C TYR A 60 10.47 13.53 -10.28
N ASP A 61 11.56 14.17 -9.86
CA ASP A 61 11.60 15.60 -9.60
C ASP A 61 11.70 16.40 -10.90
N VAL A 62 10.56 16.90 -11.39
CA VAL A 62 10.51 17.64 -12.66
C VAL A 62 11.15 19.02 -12.56
N LEU A 63 11.29 19.61 -11.37
CA LEU A 63 11.97 20.90 -11.20
C LEU A 63 13.48 20.80 -11.41
N GLN A 64 14.05 19.60 -11.25
CA GLN A 64 15.46 19.37 -11.54
C GLN A 64 15.80 19.59 -13.03
N LEU A 65 14.84 19.37 -13.93
CA LEU A 65 15.01 19.64 -15.38
C LEU A 65 15.05 21.14 -15.70
N ALA A 66 14.37 21.96 -14.90
CA ALA A 66 14.28 23.39 -15.11
C ALA A 66 15.58 24.14 -14.72
N LYS A 67 16.60 23.44 -14.18
CA LYS A 67 17.89 23.99 -13.71
C LYS A 67 17.73 25.25 -12.84
N SER A 68 16.62 25.36 -12.11
CA SER A 68 16.18 26.64 -11.55
C SER A 68 16.95 27.09 -10.31
N GLY A 69 17.91 26.29 -9.79
CA GLY A 69 18.55 26.55 -8.50
C GLY A 69 17.57 26.61 -7.34
N SER A 70 16.31 26.24 -7.56
CA SER A 70 15.24 26.24 -6.57
C SER A 70 15.44 25.09 -5.60
N GLU A 71 15.24 25.35 -4.32
CA GLU A 71 15.20 24.33 -3.26
C GLU A 71 13.90 23.51 -3.30
N GLY A 72 12.92 23.94 -4.09
CA GLY A 72 11.63 23.28 -4.22
C GLY A 72 11.68 22.02 -5.09
N GLN A 73 10.77 21.09 -4.83
CA GLN A 73 10.62 19.86 -5.61
C GLN A 73 9.17 19.67 -6.06
N LEU A 74 9.01 19.17 -7.29
CA LEU A 74 7.70 18.76 -7.80
C LEU A 74 7.81 17.33 -8.32
N LEU A 75 7.10 16.43 -7.66
CA LEU A 75 7.24 14.99 -7.81
C LEU A 75 5.91 14.38 -8.25
N PRO A 76 5.62 14.34 -9.56
CA PRO A 76 4.65 13.38 -10.08
C PRO A 76 5.08 11.98 -9.69
N PHE A 77 4.13 11.16 -9.28
CA PHE A 77 4.40 9.78 -8.91
C PHE A 77 3.29 8.84 -9.36
N VAL A 78 3.66 7.57 -9.52
CA VAL A 78 2.75 6.45 -9.68
C VAL A 78 3.10 5.38 -8.66
N GLN A 79 2.09 4.78 -8.04
CA GLN A 79 2.25 3.64 -7.15
C GLN A 79 1.34 2.51 -7.59
N TYR A 80 1.91 1.31 -7.70
CA TYR A 80 1.16 0.07 -7.84
C TYR A 80 1.22 -0.69 -6.53
N GLU A 81 0.08 -1.15 -6.02
CA GLU A 81 -0.03 -1.95 -4.82
C GLU A 81 -0.94 -3.15 -5.05
N LYS A 82 -0.52 -4.32 -4.57
CA LYS A 82 -1.33 -5.53 -4.52
C LYS A 82 -1.24 -6.10 -3.12
N LEU A 83 -2.39 -6.37 -2.50
CA LEU A 83 -2.45 -7.02 -1.19
C LEU A 83 -3.58 -8.04 -1.15
N ASN A 84 -3.36 -9.11 -0.40
CA ASN A 84 -4.37 -10.11 -0.11
C ASN A 84 -4.32 -10.46 1.39
N THR A 85 -5.37 -10.06 2.13
CA THR A 85 -5.48 -10.28 3.59
C THR A 85 -6.02 -11.66 3.97
N GLN A 86 -6.39 -12.48 2.98
CA GLN A 86 -6.85 -13.86 3.12
C GLN A 86 -6.21 -14.72 2.03
N LYS A 87 -4.89 -14.60 1.86
CA LYS A 87 -4.16 -15.31 0.81
C LYS A 87 -4.31 -16.82 0.96
N GLU A 88 -4.30 -17.29 2.21
CA GLU A 88 -4.69 -18.64 2.61
C GLU A 88 -5.65 -18.49 3.81
N VAL A 89 -6.66 -19.36 3.87
CA VAL A 89 -7.67 -19.40 4.95
C VAL A 89 -7.78 -20.83 5.47
N SER A 90 -8.12 -20.96 6.75
CA SER A 90 -8.29 -22.27 7.39
C SER A 90 -9.39 -23.12 6.76
N ALA A 91 -9.28 -24.44 6.93
CA ALA A 91 -10.31 -25.38 6.51
C ALA A 91 -11.69 -25.01 7.08
N GLY A 92 -12.73 -25.14 6.25
CA GLY A 92 -14.10 -24.78 6.61
C GLY A 92 -14.46 -23.31 6.38
N PHE A 93 -13.50 -22.47 5.96
CA PHE A 93 -13.72 -21.08 5.55
C PHE A 93 -13.44 -20.89 4.06
N SER A 94 -13.89 -19.76 3.51
CA SER A 94 -13.57 -19.34 2.15
C SER A 94 -12.94 -17.96 2.13
N ALA A 95 -12.07 -17.69 1.18
CA ALA A 95 -11.52 -16.35 1.02
C ALA A 95 -12.61 -15.40 0.49
N ASN A 96 -12.68 -14.20 1.06
CA ASN A 96 -13.50 -13.10 0.57
C ASN A 96 -12.79 -12.43 -0.60
N PRO A 97 -13.39 -12.41 -1.80
CA PRO A 97 -12.76 -11.77 -2.95
C PRO A 97 -12.59 -10.25 -2.79
N LYS A 98 -13.25 -9.62 -1.81
CA LYS A 98 -13.01 -8.20 -1.48
C LYS A 98 -11.62 -7.93 -0.89
N ASN A 99 -10.99 -8.96 -0.32
CA ASN A 99 -9.72 -8.86 0.40
C ASN A 99 -8.49 -9.03 -0.50
N ASP A 100 -8.68 -9.44 -1.75
CA ASP A 100 -7.64 -9.41 -2.78
C ASP A 100 -7.77 -8.11 -3.57
N ILE A 101 -6.92 -7.14 -3.24
CA ILE A 101 -7.04 -5.73 -3.62
C ILE A 101 -5.85 -5.34 -4.49
N THR A 102 -6.14 -4.65 -5.60
CA THR A 102 -5.15 -3.98 -6.45
C THR A 102 -5.44 -2.49 -6.46
N ASN A 103 -4.46 -1.68 -6.07
CA ASN A 103 -4.55 -0.22 -6.12
C ASN A 103 -3.53 0.33 -7.12
N VAL A 104 -3.97 1.27 -7.94
CA VAL A 104 -3.09 2.12 -8.75
C VAL A 104 -3.31 3.56 -8.34
N THR A 105 -2.27 4.20 -7.82
CA THR A 105 -2.31 5.60 -7.41
C THR A 105 -1.47 6.44 -8.35
N ILE A 106 -2.04 7.54 -8.83
CA ILE A 106 -1.32 8.54 -9.61
C ILE A 106 -1.48 9.87 -8.88
N GLY A 107 -0.40 10.59 -8.67
CA GLY A 107 -0.47 11.84 -7.92
C GLY A 107 0.72 12.75 -8.12
N LEU A 108 0.67 13.85 -7.38
CA LEU A 108 1.65 14.92 -7.39
C LEU A 108 1.99 15.28 -5.95
N MET A 109 3.27 15.34 -5.65
CA MET A 109 3.78 15.90 -4.40
C MET A 109 4.58 17.16 -4.70
N TYR A 110 4.19 18.27 -4.08
CA TYR A 110 4.90 19.54 -4.18
C TYR A 110 5.54 19.88 -2.83
N ARG A 111 6.85 20.06 -2.83
CA ARG A 111 7.63 20.48 -1.65
C ARG A 111 8.26 21.84 -1.96
N PRO A 112 7.60 22.97 -1.64
CA PRO A 112 8.18 24.30 -1.92
C PRO A 112 9.45 24.56 -1.11
N ILE A 113 9.51 24.02 0.11
CA ILE A 113 10.65 24.05 1.04
C ILE A 113 10.74 22.70 1.76
N PRO A 114 11.89 22.32 2.36
CA PRO A 114 12.08 20.99 2.96
C PRO A 114 11.04 20.60 4.02
N ASN A 115 10.49 21.57 4.74
CA ASN A 115 9.60 21.36 5.88
C ASN A 115 8.11 21.31 5.52
N ILE A 116 7.73 21.60 4.27
CA ILE A 116 6.33 21.63 3.83
C ILE A 116 6.15 20.75 2.60
N ALA A 117 5.14 19.90 2.62
CA ALA A 117 4.72 19.13 1.44
C ALA A 117 3.20 19.22 1.25
N PHE A 118 2.77 19.41 0.01
CA PHE A 118 1.40 19.27 -0.44
C PHE A 118 1.31 18.05 -1.33
N LYS A 119 0.26 17.24 -1.16
CA LYS A 119 0.03 16.05 -1.97
C LYS A 119 -1.41 16.02 -2.46
N ALA A 120 -1.57 15.69 -3.73
CA ALA A 120 -2.86 15.38 -4.33
C ALA A 120 -2.72 14.10 -5.15
N ASP A 121 -3.65 13.17 -4.99
CA ASP A 121 -3.63 11.91 -5.73
C ASP A 121 -5.02 11.33 -6.00
N PHE A 122 -5.06 10.50 -7.03
CA PHE A 122 -6.19 9.68 -7.39
C PHE A 122 -5.78 8.20 -7.26
N LEU A 123 -6.58 7.43 -6.54
CA LEU A 123 -6.41 6.00 -6.33
C LEU A 123 -7.54 5.26 -7.04
N ASN A 124 -7.18 4.45 -8.03
CA ASN A 124 -8.07 3.47 -8.62
C ASN A 124 -7.98 2.17 -7.82
N ARG A 125 -9.08 1.78 -7.17
CA ARG A 125 -9.13 0.55 -6.35
C ARG A 125 -9.93 -0.53 -7.04
N LYS A 126 -9.33 -1.70 -7.17
CA LYS A 126 -10.02 -2.92 -7.63
C LYS A 126 -9.89 -4.00 -6.58
N ASN A 127 -10.88 -4.89 -6.54
CA ASN A 127 -10.79 -6.15 -5.82
C ASN A 127 -11.44 -7.26 -6.65
N GLU A 128 -11.17 -8.52 -6.31
CA GLU A 128 -11.72 -9.68 -7.06
C GLU A 128 -13.25 -9.77 -6.95
N ALA A 129 -13.87 -9.05 -6.00
CA ALA A 129 -15.34 -8.96 -5.88
C ALA A 129 -15.96 -7.95 -6.86
N GLY A 130 -15.16 -7.13 -7.56
CA GLY A 130 -15.65 -6.07 -8.43
C GLY A 130 -16.33 -4.91 -7.69
N THR A 131 -16.11 -4.76 -6.38
CA THR A 131 -16.74 -3.71 -5.54
C THR A 131 -15.74 -2.65 -5.09
N GLY A 132 -14.60 -2.52 -5.79
CA GLY A 132 -13.62 -1.48 -5.51
C GLY A 132 -14.20 -0.08 -5.74
N LEU A 133 -13.73 0.89 -4.95
CA LEU A 133 -14.17 2.28 -5.04
C LEU A 133 -12.96 3.19 -5.20
N ASP A 134 -13.01 4.05 -6.21
CA ASP A 134 -11.97 5.04 -6.48
C ASP A 134 -12.00 6.16 -5.45
N GLN A 135 -10.83 6.75 -5.20
CA GLN A 135 -10.65 7.75 -4.16
C GLN A 135 -9.80 8.90 -4.68
N PHE A 136 -10.14 10.11 -4.23
CA PHE A 136 -9.32 11.30 -4.42
C PHE A 136 -8.86 11.79 -3.05
N ASN A 137 -7.56 12.06 -2.93
CA ASN A 137 -6.94 12.43 -1.67
C ASN A 137 -6.20 13.76 -1.79
N LEU A 138 -6.28 14.57 -0.75
CA LEU A 138 -5.49 15.78 -0.55
C LEU A 138 -4.82 15.72 0.82
N GLY A 139 -3.56 16.15 0.89
CA GLY A 139 -2.80 16.13 2.13
C GLY A 139 -1.79 17.26 2.22
N VAL A 140 -1.51 17.67 3.45
CA VAL A 140 -0.46 18.63 3.80
C VAL A 140 0.41 17.99 4.88
N THR A 141 1.73 18.10 4.73
CA THR A 141 2.71 17.66 5.74
C THR A 141 3.55 18.86 6.17
N TYR A 142 3.75 18.98 7.48
CA TYR A 142 4.62 19.98 8.10
C TYR A 142 5.60 19.27 9.04
N LEU A 143 6.91 19.53 8.85
CA LEU A 143 7.98 19.04 9.73
C LEU A 143 8.56 20.20 10.54
N PHE A 144 8.71 20.01 11.85
CA PHE A 144 9.29 20.96 12.80
C PHE A 144 10.68 20.51 13.27
#